data_AF-A0A6L3XVM4-F1
#
_entry.id   AF-A0A6L3XVM4-F1
#
_cell.length_a   1.000
_cell.length_b   1.000
_cell.length_c   1.000
_cell.angle_alpha   90.00
_cell.angle_beta   90.00
_cell.angle_gamma   90.00
#
_symmetry.space_group_name_H-M   'P 1'
#
loop_
_entity.id
_entity.type
_entity.pdbx_description
1 polymer ?
#
loop_
_entity_poly.entity_id
_entity_poly.type
_entity_poly.pdbx_seq_one_letter_code
_entity_poly.pdbx_strand_id
1 'polypeptide(L)' 'MNTLRIGLVSISDRASSGVYQDKGIPALEAWLGSALTTPFEIQTRLIP' A
#
# COMPACT_ATOMS: atom_id res chain seq x y z
N MET A 1 14.98 18.99 2.35
CA MET A 1 13.53 18.76 2.14
C MET A 1 13.23 17.37 2.66
N ASN A 2 12.26 17.18 3.56
CA ASN A 2 11.86 15.84 4.01
C ASN A 2 10.81 15.26 3.06
N THR A 3 11.09 14.10 2.48
CA THR A 3 10.13 13.35 1.67
C THR A 3 9.04 12.75 2.57
N LEU A 4 7.77 12.92 2.20
CA LEU A 4 6.66 12.24 2.87
C LEU A 4 6.74 10.74 2.59
N ARG A 5 6.84 9.92 3.64
CA ARG A 5 6.86 8.46 3.55
C ARG A 5 5.56 7.89 4.11
N ILE A 6 4.90 7.02 3.34
CA ILE A 6 3.61 6.43 3.68
C ILE A 6 3.76 4.91 3.72
N GLY A 7 3.41 4.32 4.86
CA GLY A 7 3.36 2.86 5.03
C GLY A 7 1.96 2.32 4.76
N LEU A 8 1.86 1.34 3.85
CA LEU A 8 0.63 0.60 3.56
C LEU A 8 0.77 -0.82 4.08
N VAL A 9 -0.09 -1.23 5.01
CA VAL A 9 -0.09 -2.58 5.59
C VAL A 9 -1.43 -3.25 5.29
N SER A 10 -1.38 -4.35 4.54
CA SER A 10 -2.53 -5.25 4.36
C SER A 10 -2.39 -6.44 5.31
N ILE A 11 -3.50 -6.81 5.94
CA ILE A 11 -3.59 -7.90 6.91
C ILE A 11 -4.57 -8.92 6.35
N SER A 12 -4.06 -10.08 5.94
CA SER A 12 -4.88 -11.14 5.38
C SER A 12 -4.11 -12.46 5.33
N ASP A 13 -4.53 -13.42 6.15
CA ASP A 13 -4.06 -14.81 6.09
C ASP A 13 -4.14 -15.37 4.66
N ARG A 14 -5.24 -15.10 3.95
CA ARG A 14 -5.49 -15.65 2.61
C ARG A 14 -4.60 -15.01 1.55
N ALA A 15 -4.38 -13.69 1.60
CA ALA A 15 -3.46 -13.06 0.65
C ALA A 15 -2.01 -13.41 0.97
N SER A 16 -1.65 -13.41 2.25
CA SER A 16 -0.31 -13.76 2.72
C SER A 16 0.05 -15.23 2.43
N SER A 17 -0.94 -16.12 2.44
CA SER A 17 -0.79 -17.52 2.01
C SER A 17 -0.94 -17.76 0.51
N GLY A 18 -1.20 -16.70 -0.29
CA GLY A 18 -1.32 -16.78 -1.74
C GLY A 18 -2.63 -17.38 -2.27
N VAL A 19 -3.65 -17.56 -1.42
CA VAL A 19 -4.99 -18.03 -1.82
C VAL A 19 -5.67 -17.02 -2.76
N TYR A 20 -5.46 -15.73 -2.51
CA TYR A 20 -5.82 -14.67 -3.45
C TYR A 20 -4.76 -13.57 -3.46
N GLN A 21 -4.74 -12.75 -4.51
CA GLN A 21 -3.88 -11.57 -4.55
C GLN A 21 -4.45 -10.47 -3.66
N ASP A 22 -3.59 -9.78 -2.89
CA ASP A 22 -3.97 -8.53 -2.25
C ASP A 22 -4.30 -7.46 -3.30
N LYS A 23 -5.53 -6.93 -3.23
CA LYS A 23 -5.98 -5.80 -4.05
C LYS A 23 -6.06 -4.49 -3.26
N GLY A 24 -5.88 -4.55 -1.93
CA GLY A 24 -5.97 -3.40 -1.05
C GLY A 24 -4.83 -2.42 -1.24
N ILE A 25 -3.59 -2.91 -1.21
CA ILE A 25 -2.39 -2.07 -1.40
C ILE A 25 -2.42 -1.40 -2.78
N PRO A 26 -2.61 -2.11 -3.91
CA PRO A 26 -2.68 -1.45 -5.22
C PRO A 26 -3.78 -0.39 -5.32
N ALA A 27 -4.95 -0.63 -4.71
CA ALA A 27 -6.04 0.34 -4.72
C ALA A 27 -5.70 1.61 -3.91
N LEU A 28 -5.04 1.45 -2.76
CA LEU A 28 -4.60 2.58 -1.93
C LEU A 28 -3.47 3.37 -2.57
N GLU A 29 -2.50 2.70 -3.21
CA GLU A 29 -1.45 3.36 -3.98
C GLU A 29 -2.04 4.23 -5.10
N ALA A 30 -2.98 3.68 -5.87
CA ALA A 30 -3.67 4.40 -6.94
C ALA A 30 -4.47 5.59 -6.39
N TRP A 31 -5.19 5.41 -5.29
CA TRP A 31 -5.95 6.49 -4.66
C TRP A 31 -5.05 7.61 -4.17
N LEU A 32 -3.96 7.29 -3.46
CA LEU A 32 -2.97 8.27 -3.00
C LEU A 32 -2.34 9.03 -4.17
N GLY A 33 -2.01 8.33 -5.26
CA GLY A 33 -1.52 8.95 -6.49
C GLY A 33 -2.51 9.93 -7.14
N SER A 34 -3.82 9.73 -6.92
CA SER A 34 -4.85 10.67 -7.39
C SER A 34 -5.13 11.82 -6.41
N ALA A 35 -4.89 11.61 -5.12
CA ALA A 35 -5.28 12.53 -4.06
C ALA A 35 -4.16 13.49 -3.63
N LEU A 36 -2.90 13.06 -3.70
CA LEU A 36 -1.74 13.82 -3.23
C LEU A 36 -0.98 14.42 -4.42
N THR A 37 -0.75 15.74 -4.38
CA THR A 37 0.03 16.46 -5.40
C THR A 37 1.51 16.59 -5.04
N THR A 38 1.85 16.41 -3.77
CA THR A 38 3.23 16.53 -3.26
C THR A 38 3.96 15.20 -3.46
N PRO A 39 5.24 15.18 -3.88
CA PRO A 39 6.01 13.94 -3.98
C PRO A 39 6.03 13.15 -2.66
N PHE A 40 5.77 11.84 -2.75
CA PHE A 40 5.80 10.92 -1.62
C PHE A 40 6.43 9.57 -2.02
N GLU A 41 6.87 8.83 -1.02
CA GLU A 41 7.37 7.45 -1.15
C GLU A 41 6.40 6.50 -0.44
N ILE A 42 6.09 5.37 -1.08
CA ILE A 42 5.27 4.31 -0.48
C ILE A 42 6.17 3.15 -0.03
N GLN A 43 5.86 2.60 1.14
CA GLN A 43 6.41 1.34 1.64
C GLN A 43 5.25 0.40 1.91
N THR A 44 5.32 -0.82 1.38
CA THR A 44 4.21 -1.78 1.45
C THR A 44 4.59 -2.99 2.31
N ARG A 45 3.61 -3.55 3.00
CA ARG A 45 3.75 -4.83 3.70
C ARG A 45 2.43 -5.59 3.67
N LEU A 46 2.50 -6.85 3.29
CA LEU A 46 1.43 -7.82 3.47
C LEU A 46 1.81 -8.72 4.64
N ILE A 47 0.93 -8.85 5.63
CA ILE A 47 1.10 -9.72 6.79
C ILE A 47 -0.09 -10.68 6.95
N PRO A 48 0.11 -11.86 7.55
CA PRO A 48 -0.98 -12.76 7.93
C PRO A 48 -2.00 -12.01 8.80
#